data_AF-A0A965QE23-F1
#
_entry.id   AF-A0A965QE23-F1
#
_cell.length_a   1.000
_cell.length_b   1.000
_cell.length_c   1.000
_cell.angle_alpha   90.00
_cell.angle_beta   90.00
_cell.angle_gamma   90.00
#
_symmetry.space_group_name_H-M   'P 1'
#
loop_
_entity.id
_entity.type
_entity.pdbx_description
1 polymer ?
#
loop_
_entity_poly.entity_id
_entity_poly.type
_entity_poly.pdbx_seq_one_letter_code
_entity_poly.pdbx_strand_id
1 'polypeptide(L)'
;KIYRQVDSVFIELLNHLRNNAISEEDLTLINKNVKQNLRIEDRKGYITLTTHNNKADEMNLRELEFLKEKSYSYQAEITGDFPAHLLPLDARLELKVGAQIMFIKNDVSFDKQFYNGKMGFVDSLSKDEIIVNFPEEKKKIVLEKFEWTNIKYSLDEKTQEIKEEVLGTFVHYPIKLAWAITIHKSQGLTFEKAILDVADAFAPGQAYVAFSRLRSLEGLILLNPLKLNGIPNDQQMMAYSNSKFKLSDLDVALQKETFVFLKNKILEAFDWYDTFALWTSYSGSISILSAKSEKFKQTSWVKRITDELAKTNEPATKFRKQISALFQAEKTDLVFINSRINAAYSYFFDILDPLVLESFRKLLELNQVKKTKQVVEEIEPLCEELLQIVLTLKRLRLFFEALTNGKEITKEIYRVSEIENYKVSKLAVIQNDFRQNKVTTLLEFDDGIGFIPLKIKNKAPKEQKKSTYDQTLELVHLGKDIHEIAKERQLSVSTINGHFAQLIRVEKIELRDVMEQKRITEIKNLLEGKEFFSLSKIREELNNQVSWDELRLYQASTII
;
A
#
# COMPACT_ATOMS: atom_id res chain seq x y z
N LYS A 1 -9.89 4.68 21.68
CA LYS A 1 -10.52 6.01 21.55
C LYS A 1 -11.52 5.97 20.39
N ILE A 2 -12.79 6.32 20.62
CA ILE A 2 -13.83 6.38 19.57
C ILE A 2 -13.73 7.77 18.93
N TYR A 3 -13.74 7.84 17.60
CA TYR A 3 -13.63 9.09 16.84
C TYR A 3 -14.92 9.49 16.11
N ARG A 4 -15.88 8.56 15.95
CA ARG A 4 -17.10 8.79 15.19
C ARG A 4 -18.16 9.54 15.99
N GLN A 5 -18.39 9.09 17.22
CA GLN A 5 -19.29 9.74 18.17
C GLN A 5 -18.48 10.59 19.13
N VAL A 6 -19.00 11.77 19.47
CA VAL A 6 -18.39 12.70 20.44
C VAL A 6 -19.20 12.74 21.74
N ASP A 7 -20.51 12.49 21.67
CA ASP A 7 -21.41 12.44 22.81
C ASP A 7 -21.16 11.21 23.70
N SER A 8 -20.82 11.45 24.97
CA SER A 8 -20.55 10.40 25.96
C SER A 8 -21.76 9.52 26.22
N VAL A 9 -22.97 10.09 26.25
CA VAL A 9 -24.20 9.33 26.51
C VAL A 9 -24.45 8.33 25.38
N PHE A 10 -24.30 8.79 24.14
CA PHE A 10 -24.44 7.91 22.99
C PHE A 10 -23.34 6.84 22.92
N ILE A 11 -22.09 7.19 23.28
CA ILE A 11 -20.98 6.23 23.37
C ILE A 11 -21.27 5.12 24.39
N GLU A 12 -21.76 5.48 25.58
CA GLU A 12 -22.11 4.51 26.62
C GLU A 12 -23.23 3.59 26.17
N LEU A 13 -24.32 4.13 25.62
CA LEU A 13 -25.42 3.37 25.03
C LEU A 13 -24.92 2.40 23.95
N LEU A 14 -24.03 2.84 23.06
CA LEU A 14 -23.43 1.97 22.04
C LEU A 14 -22.56 0.87 22.65
N ASN A 15 -21.84 1.15 23.75
CA ASN A 15 -21.07 0.14 24.47
C ASN A 15 -21.97 -0.87 25.19
N HIS A 16 -23.07 -0.42 25.79
CA HIS A 16 -24.09 -1.31 26.36
C HIS A 16 -24.69 -2.20 25.28
N LEU A 17 -25.04 -1.64 24.12
CA LEU A 17 -25.56 -2.39 22.98
C LEU A 17 -24.53 -3.38 22.40
N ARG A 18 -23.23 -3.01 22.40
CA ARG A 18 -22.13 -3.88 21.99
C ARG A 18 -21.91 -5.07 22.92
N ASN A 19 -22.00 -4.84 24.23
CA ASN A 19 -21.75 -5.84 25.26
C ASN A 19 -23.02 -6.56 25.73
N ASN A 20 -24.15 -6.29 25.06
CA ASN A 20 -25.48 -6.80 25.40
C ASN A 20 -25.92 -6.51 26.86
N ALA A 21 -25.59 -5.31 27.33
CA ALA A 21 -25.89 -4.80 28.68
C ALA A 21 -26.86 -3.61 28.64
N ILE A 22 -27.79 -3.60 27.67
CA ILE A 22 -28.78 -2.53 27.50
C ILE A 22 -29.69 -2.48 28.73
N SER A 23 -29.77 -1.32 29.36
CA SER A 23 -30.67 -1.05 30.49
C SER A 23 -32.06 -0.58 30.03
N GLU A 24 -33.04 -0.56 30.94
CA GLU A 24 -34.35 0.05 30.65
C GLU A 24 -34.25 1.56 30.38
N GLU A 25 -33.28 2.24 31.00
CA GLU A 25 -32.99 3.66 30.75
C GLU A 25 -32.49 3.87 29.32
N ASP A 26 -31.58 3.01 28.84
CA ASP A 26 -31.08 3.02 27.45
C ASP A 26 -32.22 2.80 26.46
N LEU A 27 -33.11 1.82 26.73
CA LEU A 27 -34.28 1.59 25.88
C LEU A 27 -35.20 2.80 25.85
N THR A 28 -35.44 3.43 26.99
CA THR A 28 -36.27 4.63 27.09
C THR A 28 -35.65 5.77 26.28
N LEU A 29 -34.33 5.94 26.35
CA LEU A 29 -33.61 6.94 25.58
C LEU A 29 -33.67 6.69 24.06
N ILE A 30 -33.44 5.45 23.64
CA ILE A 30 -33.51 5.04 22.22
C ILE A 30 -34.93 5.23 21.69
N ASN A 31 -35.93 4.73 22.42
CA ASN A 31 -37.32 4.69 21.97
C ASN A 31 -38.00 6.07 21.91
N LYS A 32 -37.42 7.11 22.52
CA LYS A 32 -37.85 8.52 22.29
C LYS A 32 -37.78 8.93 20.81
N ASN A 33 -36.94 8.27 20.01
CA ASN A 33 -36.75 8.57 18.60
C ASN A 33 -37.68 7.75 17.67
N VAL A 34 -38.67 7.04 18.21
CA VAL A 34 -39.61 6.25 17.42
C VAL A 34 -40.63 7.14 16.71
N LYS A 35 -40.72 7.01 15.39
CA LYS A 35 -41.69 7.70 14.53
C LYS A 35 -42.21 6.75 13.45
N GLN A 36 -43.39 6.17 13.68
CA GLN A 36 -44.00 5.16 12.79
C GLN A 36 -44.57 5.75 11.48
N ASN A 37 -45.06 7.00 11.51
CA ASN A 37 -45.75 7.63 10.38
C ASN A 37 -44.99 8.87 9.86
N LEU A 38 -43.81 8.65 9.27
CA LEU A 38 -43.01 9.72 8.67
C LEU A 38 -43.60 10.15 7.32
N ARG A 39 -43.88 11.45 7.16
CA ARG A 39 -44.21 12.04 5.84
C ARG A 39 -42.97 11.99 4.94
N ILE A 40 -43.17 12.07 3.63
CA ILE A 40 -42.07 12.06 2.65
C ILE A 40 -41.14 13.26 2.88
N GLU A 41 -41.70 14.43 3.22
CA GLU A 41 -40.94 15.64 3.54
C GLU A 41 -39.98 15.43 4.73
N ASP A 42 -40.42 14.66 5.74
CA ASP A 42 -39.64 14.39 6.95
C ASP A 42 -38.50 13.39 6.72
N ARG A 43 -38.48 12.71 5.56
CA ARG A 43 -37.44 11.73 5.18
C ARG A 43 -36.29 12.35 4.38
N LYS A 44 -36.42 13.61 3.98
CA LYS A 44 -35.43 14.26 3.10
C LYS A 44 -34.07 14.33 3.80
N GLY A 45 -33.04 13.76 3.16
CA GLY A 45 -31.67 13.73 3.70
C GLY A 45 -31.41 12.62 4.73
N TYR A 46 -32.41 11.80 5.06
CA TYR A 46 -32.21 10.59 5.85
C TYR A 46 -31.90 9.41 4.93
N ILE A 47 -31.02 8.51 5.38
CA ILE A 47 -30.82 7.20 4.76
C ILE A 47 -31.48 6.11 5.60
N THR A 48 -32.26 5.24 4.95
CA THR A 48 -32.90 4.11 5.61
C THR A 48 -31.97 2.91 5.67
N LEU A 49 -31.64 2.41 6.85
CA LEU A 49 -30.88 1.18 7.02
C LEU A 49 -31.84 0.00 7.17
N THR A 50 -31.77 -0.94 6.24
CA THR A 50 -32.61 -2.14 6.21
C THR A 50 -31.79 -3.42 6.27
N THR A 51 -32.42 -4.55 6.60
CA THR A 51 -31.76 -5.84 6.73
C THR A 51 -31.52 -6.53 5.39
N HIS A 52 -32.32 -6.27 4.36
CA HIS A 52 -32.30 -7.01 3.09
C HIS A 52 -32.10 -6.10 1.87
N ASN A 53 -31.38 -6.59 0.86
CA ASN A 53 -31.06 -5.80 -0.35
C ASN A 53 -32.33 -5.46 -1.15
N ASN A 54 -33.23 -6.43 -1.35
CA ASN A 54 -34.49 -6.22 -2.07
C ASN A 54 -35.33 -5.08 -1.48
N LYS A 55 -35.48 -5.01 -0.15
CA LYS A 55 -36.17 -3.90 0.54
C LYS A 55 -35.51 -2.56 0.24
N ALA A 56 -34.17 -2.50 0.21
CA ALA A 56 -33.45 -1.27 -0.10
C ALA A 56 -33.66 -0.84 -1.56
N ASP A 57 -33.58 -1.80 -2.48
CA ASP A 57 -33.71 -1.55 -3.92
C ASP A 57 -35.14 -1.10 -4.27
N GLU A 58 -36.16 -1.76 -3.71
CA GLU A 58 -37.57 -1.35 -3.84
C GLU A 58 -37.83 0.07 -3.34
N MET A 59 -37.28 0.43 -2.17
CA MET A 59 -37.40 1.79 -1.64
C MET A 59 -36.72 2.81 -2.56
N ASN A 60 -35.50 2.52 -3.02
CA ASN A 60 -34.77 3.42 -3.90
C ASN A 60 -35.50 3.63 -5.24
N LEU A 61 -36.03 2.56 -5.84
CA LEU A 61 -36.79 2.64 -7.09
C LEU A 61 -38.09 3.43 -6.89
N ARG A 62 -38.84 3.12 -5.83
CA ARG A 62 -40.09 3.81 -5.51
C ARG A 62 -39.89 5.31 -5.33
N GLU A 63 -38.88 5.72 -4.56
CA GLU A 63 -38.58 7.14 -4.33
C GLU A 63 -38.11 7.84 -5.62
N LEU A 64 -37.36 7.15 -6.47
CA LEU A 64 -37.00 7.66 -7.80
C LEU A 64 -38.22 7.82 -8.71
N GLU A 65 -39.15 6.87 -8.71
CA GLU A 65 -40.40 6.93 -9.50
C GLU A 65 -41.28 8.12 -9.09
N PHE A 66 -41.34 8.43 -7.79
CA PHE A 66 -42.10 9.57 -7.26
C PHE A 66 -41.61 10.94 -7.73
N LEU A 67 -40.34 11.07 -8.13
CA LEU A 67 -39.84 12.31 -8.71
C LEU A 67 -40.48 12.54 -10.09
N LYS A 68 -41.16 13.67 -10.25
CA LYS A 68 -41.87 14.06 -11.48
C LYS A 68 -40.96 14.50 -12.63
N GLU A 69 -39.67 14.68 -12.32
CA GLU A 69 -38.65 15.13 -13.27
C GLU A 69 -38.30 14.08 -14.32
N LYS A 70 -37.74 14.53 -15.44
CA LYS A 70 -37.30 13.67 -16.54
C LYS A 70 -36.19 12.72 -16.06
N SER A 71 -36.34 11.43 -16.38
CA SER A 71 -35.33 10.40 -16.11
C SER A 71 -34.18 10.46 -17.11
N TYR A 72 -32.96 10.31 -16.59
CA TYR A 72 -31.73 10.13 -17.36
C TYR A 72 -31.09 8.80 -16.96
N SER A 73 -30.62 8.04 -17.96
CA SER A 73 -29.92 6.78 -17.76
C SER A 73 -28.49 6.88 -18.27
N TYR A 74 -27.54 6.48 -17.43
CA TYR A 74 -26.11 6.44 -17.74
C TYR A 74 -25.66 4.98 -17.78
N GLN A 75 -24.88 4.61 -18.80
CA GLN A 75 -24.31 3.28 -18.95
C GLN A 75 -22.85 3.27 -18.47
N ALA A 76 -22.44 2.18 -17.83
CA ALA A 76 -21.05 1.92 -17.51
C ALA A 76 -20.26 1.54 -18.77
N GLU A 77 -19.00 1.93 -18.82
CA GLU A 77 -18.07 1.49 -19.85
C GLU A 77 -17.32 0.27 -19.32
N ILE A 78 -17.50 -0.87 -19.98
CA ILE A 78 -16.89 -2.14 -19.59
C ILE A 78 -16.02 -2.62 -20.74
N THR A 79 -14.77 -2.92 -20.45
CA THR A 79 -13.76 -3.38 -21.41
C THR A 79 -13.01 -4.59 -20.84
N GLY A 80 -12.52 -5.46 -21.72
CA GLY A 80 -11.87 -6.70 -21.31
C GLY A 80 -12.80 -7.68 -20.60
N ASP A 81 -12.25 -8.53 -19.74
CA ASP A 81 -12.98 -9.51 -18.94
C ASP A 81 -13.33 -8.93 -17.56
N PHE A 82 -14.59 -8.48 -17.43
CA PHE A 82 -15.16 -8.02 -16.18
C PHE A 82 -16.50 -8.74 -15.90
N PRO A 83 -16.50 -9.84 -15.13
CA PRO A 83 -17.70 -10.62 -14.85
C PRO A 83 -18.82 -9.83 -14.15
N ALA A 84 -20.08 -10.08 -14.53
CA ALA A 84 -21.25 -9.36 -14.03
C ALA A 84 -21.42 -9.41 -12.49
N HIS A 85 -21.02 -10.51 -11.85
CA HIS A 85 -21.12 -10.67 -10.39
C HIS A 85 -20.04 -9.89 -9.62
N LEU A 86 -19.01 -9.40 -10.30
CA LEU A 86 -17.95 -8.57 -9.71
C LEU A 86 -18.20 -7.07 -9.89
N LEU A 87 -19.27 -6.69 -10.60
CA LEU A 87 -19.56 -5.29 -10.88
C LEU A 87 -19.73 -4.52 -9.56
N PRO A 88 -18.99 -3.43 -9.35
CA PRO A 88 -19.05 -2.65 -8.12
C PRO A 88 -20.36 -1.86 -8.00
N LEU A 89 -20.98 -1.58 -9.14
CA LEU A 89 -22.22 -0.82 -9.34
C LEU A 89 -23.03 -1.48 -10.45
N ASP A 90 -24.33 -1.22 -10.47
CA ASP A 90 -25.16 -1.59 -11.61
C ASP A 90 -24.63 -0.93 -12.88
N ALA A 91 -24.61 -1.70 -13.98
CA ALA A 91 -24.11 -1.19 -15.27
C ALA A 91 -24.97 -0.06 -15.84
N ARG A 92 -26.22 0.07 -15.38
CA ARG A 92 -27.13 1.15 -15.75
C ARG A 92 -27.53 1.92 -14.49
N LEU A 93 -27.18 3.20 -14.44
CA LEU A 93 -27.58 4.12 -13.40
C LEU A 93 -28.70 5.04 -13.90
N GLU A 94 -29.87 4.95 -13.27
CA GLU A 94 -31.00 5.83 -13.55
C GLU A 94 -31.12 6.93 -12.49
N LEU A 95 -31.26 8.18 -12.94
CA LEU A 95 -31.34 9.36 -12.08
C LEU A 95 -32.41 10.34 -12.56
N LYS A 96 -32.94 11.11 -11.62
CA LYS A 96 -33.81 12.28 -11.85
C LYS A 96 -33.29 13.45 -11.03
N VAL A 97 -33.60 14.68 -11.45
CA VAL A 97 -33.28 15.87 -10.65
C VAL A 97 -33.98 15.77 -9.30
N GLY A 98 -33.25 16.05 -8.22
CA GLY A 98 -33.69 15.85 -6.85
C GLY A 98 -33.41 14.46 -6.25
N ALA A 99 -32.89 13.50 -7.02
CA ALA A 99 -32.55 12.18 -6.50
C ALA A 99 -31.49 12.24 -5.39
N GLN A 100 -31.70 11.49 -4.31
CA GLN A 100 -30.74 11.35 -3.21
C GLN A 100 -29.72 10.26 -3.57
N ILE A 101 -28.44 10.64 -3.60
CA ILE A 101 -27.35 9.75 -3.97
C ILE A 101 -26.31 9.67 -2.86
N MET A 102 -25.48 8.64 -2.92
CA MET A 102 -24.33 8.46 -2.04
C MET A 102 -23.10 8.03 -2.84
N PHE A 103 -21.96 8.62 -2.51
CA PHE A 103 -20.67 8.28 -3.10
C PHE A 103 -20.16 6.94 -2.57
N ILE A 104 -19.55 6.13 -3.45
CA ILE A 104 -18.98 4.81 -3.10
C ILE A 104 -17.44 4.75 -3.22
N LYS A 105 -16.81 5.86 -3.60
CA LYS A 105 -15.36 6.05 -3.64
C LYS A 105 -14.98 7.30 -2.86
N ASN A 106 -13.72 7.34 -2.43
CA ASN A 106 -13.12 8.57 -1.95
C ASN A 106 -12.63 9.39 -3.13
N ASP A 107 -12.79 10.70 -3.05
CA ASP A 107 -12.17 11.60 -4.01
C ASP A 107 -10.65 11.52 -3.86
N VAL A 108 -9.97 11.29 -4.99
CA VAL A 108 -8.52 11.20 -5.09
C VAL A 108 -7.88 12.56 -5.41
N SER A 109 -8.69 13.57 -5.71
CA SER A 109 -8.23 14.94 -5.93
C SER A 109 -7.65 15.56 -4.66
N PHE A 110 -6.84 16.60 -4.83
CA PHE A 110 -6.28 17.37 -3.71
C PHE A 110 -7.38 17.99 -2.83
N ASP A 111 -8.48 18.44 -3.45
CA ASP A 111 -9.59 19.11 -2.78
C ASP A 111 -10.46 18.18 -1.94
N LYS A 112 -10.37 16.85 -2.15
CA LYS A 112 -11.13 15.81 -1.43
C LYS A 112 -12.60 16.17 -1.26
N GLN A 113 -13.27 16.49 -2.36
CA GLN A 113 -14.60 17.11 -2.36
C GLN A 113 -15.69 16.18 -1.82
N PHE A 114 -15.48 14.87 -1.93
CA PHE A 114 -16.35 13.83 -1.39
C PHE A 114 -15.56 12.63 -0.85
N TYR A 115 -16.23 11.81 -0.04
CA TYR A 115 -15.71 10.57 0.52
C TYR A 115 -16.75 9.47 0.40
N ASN A 116 -16.32 8.21 0.51
CA ASN A 116 -17.21 7.05 0.49
C ASN A 116 -18.23 7.14 1.63
N GLY A 117 -19.52 7.19 1.29
CA GLY A 117 -20.62 7.39 2.22
C GLY A 117 -21.17 8.81 2.28
N LYS A 118 -20.50 9.81 1.66
CA LYS A 118 -21.05 11.17 1.58
C LYS A 118 -22.35 11.14 0.77
N MET A 119 -23.39 11.79 1.27
CA MET A 119 -24.68 11.89 0.58
C MET A 119 -24.84 13.25 -0.07
N GLY A 120 -25.61 13.31 -1.16
CA GLY A 120 -25.93 14.54 -1.87
C GLY A 120 -27.20 14.42 -2.68
N PHE A 121 -27.61 15.52 -3.29
CA PHE A 121 -28.80 15.56 -4.15
C PHE A 121 -28.40 15.93 -5.57
N VAL A 122 -29.01 15.26 -6.55
CA VAL A 122 -28.85 15.63 -7.95
C VAL A 122 -29.47 17.00 -8.20
N ASP A 123 -28.67 17.96 -8.65
CA ASP A 123 -29.08 19.33 -8.94
C ASP A 123 -29.47 19.52 -10.41
N SER A 124 -28.69 18.96 -11.33
CA SER A 124 -29.00 18.93 -12.75
C SER A 124 -28.41 17.70 -13.43
N LEU A 125 -29.06 17.30 -14.53
CA LEU A 125 -28.72 16.12 -15.33
C LEU A 125 -28.72 16.50 -16.81
N SER A 126 -27.74 15.98 -17.54
CA SER A 126 -27.71 16.01 -19.00
C SER A 126 -27.31 14.62 -19.53
N LYS A 127 -27.00 14.49 -20.82
CA LYS A 127 -26.52 13.21 -21.36
C LYS A 127 -25.15 12.81 -20.81
N ASP A 128 -24.29 13.80 -20.55
CA ASP A 128 -22.85 13.59 -20.31
C ASP A 128 -22.34 14.25 -19.00
N GLU A 129 -23.20 15.00 -18.30
CA GLU A 129 -22.88 15.76 -17.08
C GLU A 129 -23.92 15.51 -15.98
N ILE A 130 -23.43 15.25 -14.75
CA ILE A 130 -24.24 15.15 -13.53
C ILE A 130 -23.69 16.16 -12.53
N ILE A 131 -24.54 17.06 -12.04
CA ILE A 131 -24.18 18.02 -10.99
C ILE A 131 -24.85 17.60 -9.69
N VAL A 132 -24.05 17.47 -8.63
CA VAL A 132 -24.52 17.14 -7.28
C VAL A 132 -24.38 18.36 -6.38
N ASN A 133 -25.43 18.63 -5.62
CA ASN A 133 -25.48 19.67 -4.60
C ASN A 133 -25.40 19.05 -3.20
N PHE A 134 -24.64 19.71 -2.32
CA PHE A 134 -24.55 19.44 -0.89
C PHE A 134 -25.18 20.61 -0.14
N PRO A 135 -26.48 20.54 0.22
CA PRO A 135 -27.21 21.67 0.78
C PRO A 135 -26.60 22.24 2.06
N GLU A 136 -26.07 21.38 2.93
CA GLU A 136 -25.47 21.78 4.21
C GLU A 136 -24.14 22.54 4.01
N GLU A 137 -23.42 22.26 2.91
CA GLU A 137 -22.14 22.90 2.57
C GLU A 137 -22.30 24.06 1.57
N LYS A 138 -23.52 24.28 1.04
CA LYS A 138 -23.80 25.20 -0.08
C LYS A 138 -22.83 25.02 -1.26
N LYS A 139 -22.43 23.77 -1.52
CA LYS A 139 -21.43 23.41 -2.52
C LYS A 139 -22.06 22.57 -3.62
N LYS A 140 -21.70 22.86 -4.87
CA LYS A 140 -22.01 22.02 -6.03
C LYS A 140 -20.74 21.42 -6.59
N ILE A 141 -20.82 20.18 -7.04
CA ILE A 141 -19.71 19.48 -7.70
C ILE A 141 -20.21 18.83 -8.99
N VAL A 142 -19.35 18.84 -10.01
CA VAL A 142 -19.56 18.06 -11.23
C VAL A 142 -19.02 16.66 -10.99
N LEU A 143 -19.81 15.63 -11.24
CA LEU A 143 -19.36 14.26 -11.07
C LEU A 143 -18.42 13.81 -12.18
N GLU A 144 -17.38 13.11 -11.79
CA GLU A 144 -16.45 12.44 -12.68
C GLU A 144 -16.63 10.93 -12.58
N LYS A 145 -16.31 10.23 -13.68
CA LYS A 145 -16.32 8.76 -13.70
C LYS A 145 -15.06 8.24 -13.01
N PHE A 146 -15.19 7.08 -12.37
CA PHE A 146 -14.10 6.40 -11.70
C PHE A 146 -13.86 5.04 -12.35
N GLU A 147 -12.60 4.60 -12.28
CA GLU A 147 -12.14 3.32 -12.80
C GLU A 147 -12.08 2.26 -11.68
N TRP A 148 -12.56 1.05 -12.02
CA TRP A 148 -12.35 -0.18 -11.27
C TRP A 148 -11.70 -1.21 -12.19
N THR A 149 -10.75 -1.97 -11.67
CA THR A 149 -9.96 -2.94 -12.44
C THR A 149 -10.17 -4.34 -11.90
N ASN A 150 -10.42 -5.30 -12.79
CA ASN A 150 -10.35 -6.73 -12.49
C ASN A 150 -8.91 -7.19 -12.70
N ILE A 151 -8.22 -7.58 -11.61
CA ILE A 151 -6.79 -7.90 -11.63
C ILE A 151 -6.58 -9.39 -11.34
N LYS A 152 -5.84 -10.06 -12.21
CA LYS A 152 -5.32 -11.41 -11.98
C LYS A 152 -3.91 -11.32 -11.44
N TYR A 153 -3.67 -12.01 -10.33
CA TYR A 153 -2.35 -12.14 -9.74
C TYR A 153 -1.71 -13.44 -10.20
N SER A 154 -0.47 -13.36 -10.68
CA SER A 154 0.35 -14.53 -11.04
C SER A 154 1.72 -14.42 -10.38
N LEU A 155 2.37 -15.55 -10.12
CA LEU A 155 3.72 -15.57 -9.58
C LEU A 155 4.71 -15.70 -10.74
N ASP A 156 5.65 -14.77 -10.85
CA ASP A 156 6.78 -14.95 -11.76
C ASP A 156 7.71 -16.02 -11.19
N GLU A 157 7.78 -17.18 -11.86
CA GLU A 157 8.56 -18.33 -11.39
C GLU A 157 10.06 -18.02 -11.22
N LYS A 158 10.60 -17.03 -11.95
CA LYS A 158 12.02 -16.66 -11.93
C LYS A 158 12.33 -15.58 -10.88
N THR A 159 11.46 -14.60 -10.72
CA THR A 159 11.69 -13.51 -9.74
C THR A 159 11.07 -13.79 -8.38
N GLN A 160 10.11 -14.73 -8.31
CA GLN A 160 9.23 -14.99 -7.16
C GLN A 160 8.38 -13.75 -6.77
N GLU A 161 8.16 -12.85 -7.73
CA GLU A 161 7.35 -11.65 -7.53
C GLU A 161 5.93 -11.86 -8.03
N ILE A 162 4.98 -11.20 -7.38
CA ILE A 162 3.59 -11.20 -7.80
C ILE A 162 3.45 -10.21 -8.96
N LYS A 163 3.09 -10.72 -10.14
CA LYS A 163 2.69 -9.94 -11.31
C LYS A 163 1.19 -9.70 -11.29
N GLU A 164 0.81 -8.43 -11.46
CA GLU A 164 -0.58 -7.98 -11.63
C GLU A 164 -0.89 -7.86 -13.13
N GLU A 165 -1.92 -8.54 -13.61
CA GLU A 165 -2.44 -8.42 -14.98
C GLU A 165 -3.87 -7.90 -14.92
N VAL A 166 -4.14 -6.77 -15.58
CA VAL A 166 -5.51 -6.23 -15.68
C VAL A 166 -6.26 -7.01 -16.75
N LEU A 167 -7.27 -7.78 -16.33
CA LEU A 167 -8.12 -8.58 -17.22
C LEU A 167 -9.21 -7.74 -17.87
N GLY A 168 -9.71 -6.73 -17.17
CA GLY A 168 -10.76 -5.84 -17.66
C GLY A 168 -10.96 -4.63 -16.74
N THR A 169 -11.66 -3.63 -17.25
CA THR A 169 -11.99 -2.41 -16.51
C THR A 169 -13.49 -2.11 -16.54
N PHE A 170 -13.95 -1.47 -15.47
CA PHE A 170 -15.31 -0.96 -15.31
C PHE A 170 -15.20 0.52 -14.98
N VAL A 171 -15.78 1.39 -15.81
CA VAL A 171 -15.74 2.84 -15.62
C VAL A 171 -17.15 3.40 -15.51
N HIS A 172 -17.45 4.03 -14.38
CA HIS A 172 -18.77 4.60 -14.13
C HIS A 172 -18.76 5.72 -13.09
N TYR A 173 -19.87 6.44 -12.93
CA TYR A 173 -19.99 7.44 -11.87
C TYR A 173 -20.01 6.76 -10.49
N PRO A 174 -19.19 7.18 -9.51
CA PRO A 174 -19.03 6.49 -8.23
C PRO A 174 -20.16 6.79 -7.25
N ILE A 175 -21.41 6.75 -7.71
CA ILE A 175 -22.60 7.06 -6.94
C ILE A 175 -23.65 5.98 -7.06
N LYS A 176 -24.53 5.89 -6.07
CA LYS A 176 -25.74 5.07 -6.10
C LYS A 176 -26.90 5.80 -5.43
N LEU A 177 -28.12 5.38 -5.72
CA LEU A 177 -29.30 5.85 -4.99
C LEU A 177 -29.17 5.53 -3.50
N ALA A 178 -29.63 6.45 -2.66
CA ALA A 178 -29.31 6.43 -1.23
C ALA A 178 -30.48 6.82 -0.33
N TRP A 179 -31.72 6.54 -0.73
CA TRP A 179 -32.85 6.57 0.19
C TRP A 179 -32.82 5.38 1.15
N ALA A 180 -32.31 4.24 0.68
CA ALA A 180 -32.11 3.05 1.49
C ALA A 180 -30.81 2.31 1.16
N ILE A 181 -30.22 1.66 2.18
CA ILE A 181 -29.07 0.78 2.07
C ILE A 181 -29.19 -0.35 3.09
N THR A 182 -28.57 -1.49 2.83
CA THR A 182 -28.50 -2.54 3.84
C THR A 182 -27.52 -2.24 4.97
N ILE A 183 -27.81 -2.74 6.17
CA ILE A 183 -26.93 -2.65 7.34
C ILE A 183 -25.53 -3.18 6.99
N HIS A 184 -25.43 -4.26 6.22
CA HIS A 184 -24.14 -4.80 5.76
C HIS A 184 -23.38 -3.83 4.85
N LYS A 185 -24.03 -3.27 3.82
CA LYS A 185 -23.40 -2.28 2.93
C LYS A 185 -23.12 -0.93 3.63
N SER A 186 -23.69 -0.70 4.81
CA SER A 186 -23.40 0.48 5.65
C SER A 186 -22.13 0.34 6.49
N GLN A 187 -21.56 -0.87 6.61
CA GLN A 187 -20.43 -1.12 7.49
C GLN A 187 -19.22 -0.27 7.11
N GLY A 188 -18.65 0.43 8.10
CA GLY A 188 -17.55 1.37 7.88
C GLY A 188 -17.98 2.79 7.51
N LEU A 189 -19.20 2.98 6.99
CA LEU A 189 -19.75 4.29 6.65
C LEU A 189 -20.19 5.06 7.90
N THR A 190 -20.35 6.37 7.75
CA THR A 190 -20.80 7.27 8.82
C THR A 190 -21.88 8.19 8.27
N PHE A 191 -23.00 8.31 8.98
CA PHE A 191 -24.15 9.12 8.58
C PHE A 191 -24.49 10.15 9.65
N GLU A 192 -24.93 11.32 9.20
CA GLU A 192 -25.50 12.33 10.09
C GLU A 192 -26.92 11.96 10.49
N LYS A 193 -27.75 11.55 9.52
CA LYS A 193 -29.18 11.29 9.67
C LYS A 193 -29.54 9.93 9.09
N ALA A 194 -30.13 9.04 9.89
CA ALA A 194 -30.54 7.71 9.43
C ALA A 194 -31.85 7.23 10.06
N ILE A 195 -32.65 6.54 9.26
CA ILE A 195 -33.86 5.84 9.69
C ILE A 195 -33.51 4.37 9.85
N LEU A 196 -33.74 3.81 11.04
CA LEU A 196 -33.44 2.42 11.34
C LEU A 196 -34.72 1.60 11.48
N ASP A 197 -34.75 0.48 10.78
CA ASP A 197 -35.75 -0.58 10.97
C ASP A 197 -35.07 -1.85 11.48
N VAL A 198 -34.88 -1.91 12.79
CA VAL A 198 -34.18 -2.99 13.50
C VAL A 198 -35.13 -3.96 14.21
N ALA A 199 -36.45 -3.85 13.98
CA ALA A 199 -37.43 -4.78 14.57
C ALA A 199 -37.21 -6.23 14.10
N ASP A 200 -36.77 -6.40 12.85
CA ASP A 200 -36.46 -7.68 12.21
C ASP A 200 -34.94 -7.99 12.23
N ALA A 201 -34.15 -7.44 13.16
CA ALA A 201 -32.71 -7.70 13.19
C ALA A 201 -32.43 -9.16 13.61
N PHE A 202 -32.23 -10.05 12.64
CA PHE A 202 -32.12 -11.50 12.85
C PHE A 202 -30.75 -11.99 13.33
N ALA A 203 -29.68 -11.17 13.29
CA ALA A 203 -28.32 -11.63 13.60
C ALA A 203 -27.62 -10.83 14.73
N PRO A 204 -26.80 -11.52 15.57
CA PRO A 204 -25.98 -10.90 16.61
C PRO A 204 -25.20 -9.68 16.09
N GLY A 205 -25.31 -8.54 16.77
CA GLY A 205 -24.54 -7.34 16.45
C GLY A 205 -25.02 -6.50 15.25
N GLN A 206 -26.03 -6.92 14.48
CA GLN A 206 -26.58 -6.08 13.39
C GLN A 206 -27.17 -4.77 13.90
N ALA A 207 -27.88 -4.80 15.03
CA ALA A 207 -28.38 -3.59 15.69
C ALA A 207 -27.21 -2.65 16.03
N TYR A 208 -26.13 -3.17 16.61
CA TYR A 208 -24.94 -2.37 16.93
C TYR A 208 -24.32 -1.74 15.69
N VAL A 209 -24.20 -2.51 14.60
CA VAL A 209 -23.67 -1.96 13.34
C VAL A 209 -24.54 -0.80 12.87
N ALA A 210 -25.87 -0.95 12.88
CA ALA A 210 -26.82 0.09 12.47
C ALA A 210 -26.72 1.37 13.31
N PHE A 211 -26.84 1.26 14.64
CA PHE A 211 -26.73 2.42 15.54
C PHE A 211 -25.35 3.08 15.47
N SER A 212 -24.27 2.29 15.40
CA SER A 212 -22.91 2.81 15.36
C SER A 212 -22.55 3.55 14.05
N ARG A 213 -23.44 3.58 13.05
CA ARG A 213 -23.25 4.39 11.83
C ARG A 213 -23.54 5.87 12.07
N LEU A 214 -24.40 6.21 13.03
CA LEU A 214 -24.76 7.59 13.32
C LEU A 214 -23.68 8.29 14.13
N ARG A 215 -23.55 9.62 13.95
CA ARG A 215 -22.68 10.46 14.79
C ARG A 215 -23.33 10.87 16.11
N SER A 216 -24.65 11.06 16.12
CA SER A 216 -25.43 11.47 17.31
C SER A 216 -26.81 10.81 17.33
N LEU A 217 -27.49 10.85 18.49
CA LEU A 217 -28.88 10.41 18.63
C LEU A 217 -29.88 11.36 17.96
N GLU A 218 -29.54 12.64 17.76
CA GLU A 218 -30.43 13.62 17.13
C GLU A 218 -30.76 13.28 15.67
N GLY A 219 -29.81 12.64 14.98
CA GLY A 219 -29.98 12.17 13.62
C GLY A 219 -30.68 10.82 13.49
N LEU A 220 -31.05 10.19 14.61
CA LEU A 220 -31.70 8.88 14.62
C LEU A 220 -33.21 9.01 14.48
N ILE A 221 -33.80 8.21 13.59
CA ILE A 221 -35.23 7.90 13.62
C ILE A 221 -35.40 6.39 13.66
N LEU A 222 -36.27 5.90 14.54
CA LEU A 222 -36.64 4.49 14.59
C LEU A 222 -38.05 4.30 14.05
N LEU A 223 -38.23 3.35 13.13
CA LEU A 223 -39.57 3.01 12.67
C LEU A 223 -40.34 2.21 13.72
N ASN A 224 -39.65 1.35 14.47
CA ASN A 224 -40.22 0.45 15.45
C ASN A 224 -39.44 0.52 16.77
N PRO A 225 -40.11 0.38 17.93
CA PRO A 225 -39.45 0.37 19.23
C PRO A 225 -38.52 -0.85 19.38
N LEU A 226 -37.36 -0.64 19.98
CA LEU A 226 -36.41 -1.69 20.30
C LEU A 226 -36.88 -2.48 21.54
N LYS A 227 -36.75 -3.81 21.51
CA LYS A 227 -37.14 -4.73 22.60
C LYS A 227 -35.92 -5.47 23.16
N LEU A 228 -35.91 -5.75 24.47
CA LEU A 228 -34.83 -6.45 25.20
C LEU A 228 -34.50 -7.84 24.65
N ASN A 229 -35.49 -8.59 24.16
CA ASN A 229 -35.32 -9.99 23.77
C ASN A 229 -34.73 -10.22 22.35
N GLY A 230 -34.25 -9.16 21.68
CA GLY A 230 -33.94 -9.19 20.24
C GLY A 230 -32.47 -9.31 19.83
N ILE A 231 -31.50 -9.35 20.77
CA ILE A 231 -30.07 -9.35 20.41
C ILE A 231 -29.42 -10.67 20.85
N PRO A 232 -29.34 -11.68 19.94
CA PRO A 232 -28.64 -12.92 20.22
C PRO A 232 -27.13 -12.66 20.42
N ASN A 233 -26.51 -13.43 21.31
CA ASN A 233 -25.11 -13.30 21.72
C ASN A 233 -24.24 -14.38 21.06
N ASP A 234 -23.00 -14.02 20.74
CA ASP A 234 -21.92 -14.98 20.49
C ASP A 234 -21.02 -15.08 21.73
N GLN A 235 -21.20 -16.15 22.50
CA GLN A 235 -20.44 -16.38 23.73
C GLN A 235 -18.92 -16.49 23.48
N GLN A 236 -18.49 -16.93 22.29
CA GLN A 236 -17.07 -17.03 21.93
C GLN A 236 -16.45 -15.64 21.76
N MET A 237 -17.19 -14.70 21.15
CA MET A 237 -16.74 -13.30 21.00
C MET A 237 -16.57 -12.59 22.35
N MET A 238 -17.47 -12.85 23.30
CA MET A 238 -17.38 -12.28 24.65
C MET A 238 -16.20 -12.86 25.43
N ALA A 239 -15.99 -14.18 25.36
CA ALA A 239 -14.84 -14.84 25.95
C ALA A 239 -13.51 -14.29 25.36
N TYR A 240 -13.45 -14.09 24.04
CA TYR A 240 -12.30 -13.48 23.39
C TYR A 240 -12.07 -12.03 23.84
N SER A 241 -13.11 -11.20 23.91
CA SER A 241 -12.98 -9.81 24.35
C SER A 241 -12.44 -9.70 25.78
N ASN A 242 -12.85 -10.61 26.67
CA ASN A 242 -12.36 -10.67 28.05
C ASN A 242 -10.94 -11.24 28.17
N SER A 243 -10.46 -12.00 27.18
CA SER A 243 -9.09 -12.52 27.13
C SER A 243 -8.04 -11.50 26.64
N LYS A 244 -8.46 -10.29 26.25
CA LYS A 244 -7.53 -9.28 25.75
C LYS A 244 -6.61 -8.76 26.84
N PHE A 245 -5.31 -8.79 26.56
CA PHE A 245 -4.29 -8.16 27.39
C PHE A 245 -4.58 -6.67 27.60
N LYS A 246 -4.31 -6.17 28.79
CA LYS A 246 -4.43 -4.75 29.08
C LYS A 246 -3.30 -4.00 28.40
N LEU A 247 -3.53 -2.73 28.06
CA LEU A 247 -2.48 -1.86 27.52
C LEU A 247 -1.27 -1.75 28.47
N SER A 248 -1.48 -1.87 29.78
CA SER A 248 -0.40 -1.91 30.77
C SER A 248 0.50 -3.14 30.63
N ASP A 249 -0.03 -4.27 30.17
CA ASP A 249 0.74 -5.50 30.01
C ASP A 249 1.65 -5.41 28.78
N LEU A 250 1.26 -4.59 27.79
CA LEU A 250 2.02 -4.33 26.57
C LEU A 250 3.31 -3.55 26.84
N ASP A 251 3.31 -2.57 27.76
CA ASP A 251 4.52 -1.80 28.08
C ASP A 251 5.59 -2.68 28.73
N VAL A 252 5.16 -3.54 29.67
CA VAL A 252 6.04 -4.51 30.33
C VAL A 252 6.56 -5.54 29.33
N ALA A 253 5.68 -6.05 28.45
CA ALA A 253 6.08 -6.97 27.39
C ALA A 253 7.04 -6.31 26.41
N LEU A 254 6.80 -5.06 25.99
CA LEU A 254 7.66 -4.33 25.07
C LEU A 254 9.06 -4.14 25.64
N GLN A 255 9.18 -3.74 26.91
CA GLN A 255 10.47 -3.61 27.57
C GLN A 255 11.21 -4.96 27.59
N LYS A 256 10.54 -6.03 28.06
CA LYS A 256 11.13 -7.37 28.14
C LYS A 256 11.56 -7.90 26.77
N GLU A 257 10.67 -7.84 25.78
CA GLU A 257 10.94 -8.33 24.42
C GLU A 257 11.99 -7.48 23.71
N THR A 258 12.12 -6.19 24.03
CA THR A 258 13.23 -5.36 23.53
C THR A 258 14.57 -5.92 24.02
N PHE A 259 14.71 -6.26 25.30
CA PHE A 259 15.96 -6.86 25.81
C PHE A 259 16.24 -8.22 25.18
N VAL A 260 15.21 -9.06 24.99
CA VAL A 260 15.34 -10.35 24.31
C VAL A 260 15.82 -10.16 22.87
N PHE A 261 15.21 -9.23 22.14
CA PHE A 261 15.59 -8.89 20.77
C PHE A 261 17.04 -8.38 20.69
N LEU A 262 17.42 -7.42 21.53
CA LEU A 262 18.77 -6.87 21.54
C LEU A 262 19.83 -7.94 21.84
N LYS A 263 19.55 -8.81 22.82
CA LYS A 263 20.43 -9.95 23.15
C LYS A 263 20.60 -10.88 21.96
N ASN A 264 19.48 -11.35 21.38
CA ASN A 264 19.52 -12.31 20.28
C ASN A 264 20.26 -11.74 19.07
N LYS A 265 20.03 -10.45 18.75
CA LYS A 265 20.72 -9.77 17.66
C LYS A 265 22.25 -9.74 17.82
N ILE A 266 22.75 -9.55 19.06
CA ILE A 266 24.19 -9.66 19.33
C ILE A 266 24.64 -11.12 19.20
N LEU A 267 23.91 -12.06 19.80
CA LEU A 267 24.31 -13.48 19.81
C LEU A 267 24.37 -14.07 18.41
N GLU A 268 23.46 -13.70 17.51
CA GLU A 268 23.43 -14.11 16.10
C GLU A 268 24.58 -13.47 15.32
N ALA A 269 24.89 -12.18 15.54
CA ALA A 269 25.96 -11.50 14.83
C ALA A 269 27.37 -12.06 15.13
N PHE A 270 27.54 -12.72 16.28
CA PHE A 270 28.78 -13.40 16.67
C PHE A 270 28.69 -14.93 16.52
N ASP A 271 27.71 -15.42 15.76
CA ASP A 271 27.55 -16.84 15.43
C ASP A 271 27.74 -17.09 13.93
N TRP A 272 28.93 -17.57 13.57
CA TRP A 272 29.27 -17.95 12.19
C TRP A 272 29.74 -19.40 12.11
N TYR A 273 29.21 -20.25 12.99
CA TYR A 273 29.52 -21.68 13.00
C TYR A 273 29.24 -22.33 11.65
N ASP A 274 28.12 -21.98 11.01
CA ASP A 274 27.74 -22.53 9.70
C ASP A 274 28.76 -22.14 8.63
N THR A 275 29.22 -20.88 8.58
CA THR A 275 30.28 -20.46 7.66
C THR A 275 31.57 -21.24 7.91
N PHE A 276 31.96 -21.44 9.18
CA PHE A 276 33.11 -22.27 9.52
C PHE A 276 32.95 -23.73 9.08
N ALA A 277 31.77 -24.31 9.25
CA ALA A 277 31.46 -25.67 8.81
C ALA A 277 31.53 -25.81 7.28
N LEU A 278 31.06 -24.80 6.53
CA LEU A 278 31.16 -24.75 5.07
C LEU A 278 32.63 -24.74 4.61
N TRP A 279 33.48 -23.89 5.21
CA TRP A 279 34.92 -23.86 4.92
C TRP A 279 35.63 -25.16 5.27
N THR A 280 35.27 -25.78 6.40
CA THR A 280 35.83 -27.06 6.83
C THR A 280 35.43 -28.20 5.90
N SER A 281 34.16 -28.26 5.51
CA SER A 281 33.64 -29.24 4.55
C SER A 281 34.32 -29.08 3.19
N TYR A 282 34.47 -27.83 2.72
CA TYR A 282 35.17 -27.54 1.47
C TYR A 282 36.64 -27.99 1.53
N SER A 283 37.36 -27.66 2.60
CA SER A 283 38.73 -28.10 2.87
C SER A 283 38.87 -29.63 2.83
N GLY A 284 37.94 -30.33 3.51
CA GLY A 284 37.86 -31.79 3.48
C GLY A 284 37.65 -32.36 2.08
N SER A 285 36.74 -31.76 1.30
CA SER A 285 36.43 -32.19 -0.07
C SER A 285 37.63 -32.09 -1.01
N ILE A 286 38.51 -31.10 -0.79
CA ILE A 286 39.70 -30.89 -1.61
C ILE A 286 40.79 -31.91 -1.28
N SER A 287 40.95 -32.25 0.01
CA SER A 287 42.06 -33.10 0.48
C SER A 287 42.04 -34.54 -0.07
N ILE A 288 40.88 -35.01 -0.57
CA ILE A 288 40.66 -36.34 -1.13
C ILE A 288 40.93 -36.39 -2.66
N LEU A 289 41.12 -35.23 -3.30
CA LEU A 289 41.30 -35.14 -4.76
C LEU A 289 42.74 -35.46 -5.19
N SER A 290 42.89 -35.90 -6.44
CA SER A 290 44.23 -36.16 -7.00
C SER A 290 45.05 -34.87 -7.14
N ALA A 291 46.37 -34.97 -6.95
CA ALA A 291 47.31 -33.85 -7.06
C ALA A 291 47.35 -33.13 -8.43
N LYS A 292 46.75 -33.74 -9.47
CA LYS A 292 46.63 -33.17 -10.81
C LYS A 292 45.42 -32.23 -10.96
N SER A 293 44.48 -32.24 -10.02
CA SER A 293 43.29 -31.39 -10.04
C SER A 293 43.63 -29.93 -9.71
N GLU A 294 43.07 -28.98 -10.47
CA GLU A 294 43.23 -27.56 -10.19
C GLU A 294 42.63 -27.15 -8.83
N LYS A 295 41.62 -27.90 -8.38
CA LYS A 295 41.03 -27.77 -7.04
C LYS A 295 41.99 -28.21 -5.94
N PHE A 296 42.77 -29.28 -6.16
CA PHE A 296 43.78 -29.75 -5.19
C PHE A 296 44.88 -28.71 -4.94
N LYS A 297 45.25 -27.93 -5.95
CA LYS A 297 46.25 -26.86 -5.80
C LYS A 297 45.85 -25.78 -4.79
N GLN A 298 44.56 -25.66 -4.48
CA GLN A 298 44.05 -24.69 -3.51
C GLN A 298 44.08 -25.20 -2.06
N THR A 299 44.50 -26.45 -1.81
CA THR A 299 44.48 -27.08 -0.48
C THR A 299 45.19 -26.24 0.60
N SER A 300 46.38 -25.72 0.30
CA SER A 300 47.16 -24.95 1.27
C SER A 300 46.47 -23.63 1.64
N TRP A 301 45.89 -22.95 0.66
CA TRP A 301 45.16 -21.70 0.86
C TRP A 301 43.84 -21.92 1.62
N VAL A 302 43.03 -22.90 1.20
CA VAL A 302 41.76 -23.21 1.89
C VAL A 302 42.02 -23.62 3.33
N LYS A 303 43.03 -24.48 3.57
CA LYS A 303 43.42 -24.88 4.92
C LYS A 303 43.82 -23.68 5.78
N ARG A 304 44.59 -22.75 5.23
CA ARG A 304 44.96 -21.51 5.93
C ARG A 304 43.73 -20.69 6.33
N ILE A 305 42.79 -20.46 5.40
CA ILE A 305 41.55 -19.73 5.72
C ILE A 305 40.75 -20.45 6.81
N THR A 306 40.60 -21.77 6.70
CA THR A 306 39.90 -22.59 7.72
C THR A 306 40.59 -22.50 9.09
N ASP A 307 41.92 -22.58 9.14
CA ASP A 307 42.71 -22.52 10.37
C ASP A 307 42.61 -21.14 11.03
N GLU A 308 42.69 -20.04 10.26
CA GLU A 308 42.50 -18.69 10.79
C GLU A 308 41.07 -18.45 11.27
N LEU A 309 40.07 -18.94 10.54
CA LEU A 309 38.66 -18.85 10.95
C LEU A 309 38.43 -19.68 12.23
N ALA A 310 39.05 -20.85 12.37
CA ALA A 310 38.97 -21.68 13.57
C ALA A 310 39.43 -20.95 14.84
N LYS A 311 40.46 -20.10 14.73
CA LYS A 311 40.96 -19.30 15.87
C LYS A 311 39.90 -18.34 16.42
N THR A 312 38.90 -17.98 15.63
CA THR A 312 37.83 -17.07 16.05
C THR A 312 36.71 -17.77 16.85
N ASN A 313 36.56 -19.10 16.72
CA ASN A 313 35.41 -19.83 17.26
C ASN A 313 35.34 -19.81 18.80
N GLU A 314 36.45 -20.10 19.48
CA GLU A 314 36.49 -20.09 20.94
C GLU A 314 36.30 -18.67 21.51
N PRO A 315 37.01 -17.62 21.04
CA PRO A 315 36.73 -16.24 21.42
C PRO A 315 35.27 -15.83 21.20
N ALA A 316 34.68 -16.19 20.05
CA ALA A 316 33.28 -15.85 19.74
C ALA A 316 32.31 -16.53 20.71
N THR A 317 32.55 -17.81 21.02
CA THR A 317 31.75 -18.58 21.99
C THR A 317 31.86 -17.98 23.40
N LYS A 318 33.06 -17.59 23.83
CA LYS A 318 33.27 -16.93 25.13
C LYS A 318 32.58 -15.57 25.17
N PHE A 319 32.66 -14.79 24.09
CA PHE A 319 31.99 -13.50 24.00
C PHE A 319 30.46 -13.63 24.06
N ARG A 320 29.87 -14.59 23.34
CA ARG A 320 28.43 -14.88 23.39
C ARG A 320 27.96 -15.28 24.78
N LYS A 321 28.74 -16.09 25.50
CA LYS A 321 28.48 -16.43 26.92
C LYS A 321 28.55 -15.19 27.82
N GLN A 322 29.54 -14.33 27.62
CA GLN A 322 29.66 -13.07 28.34
C GLN A 322 28.43 -12.16 28.10
N ILE A 323 28.00 -11.98 26.86
CA ILE A 323 26.81 -11.18 26.52
C ILE A 323 25.56 -11.76 27.16
N SER A 324 25.38 -13.08 27.10
CA SER A 324 24.23 -13.75 27.72
C SER A 324 24.15 -13.48 29.23
N ALA A 325 25.29 -13.50 29.92
CA ALA A 325 25.36 -13.17 31.34
C ALA A 325 25.05 -11.68 31.63
N LEU A 326 25.52 -10.76 30.79
CA LEU A 326 25.25 -9.32 30.94
C LEU A 326 23.77 -8.97 30.79
N PHE A 327 23.03 -9.67 29.92
CA PHE A 327 21.58 -9.50 29.77
C PHE A 327 20.75 -10.23 30.84
N GLN A 328 21.37 -11.06 31.69
CA GLN A 328 20.72 -11.72 32.84
C GLN A 328 20.90 -10.94 34.15
N ALA A 329 21.78 -9.92 34.17
CA ALA A 329 21.99 -9.10 35.35
C ALA A 329 20.74 -8.26 35.69
N GLU A 330 20.50 -8.00 36.99
CA GLU A 330 19.35 -7.23 37.48
C GLU A 330 19.22 -5.83 36.82
N LYS A 331 20.34 -5.25 36.39
CA LYS A 331 20.38 -4.00 35.63
C LYS A 331 21.26 -4.14 34.40
N THR A 332 20.65 -4.14 33.22
CA THR A 332 21.37 -4.20 31.94
C THR A 332 21.89 -2.81 31.58
N ASP A 333 23.22 -2.65 31.54
CA ASP A 333 23.87 -1.42 31.09
C ASP A 333 24.19 -1.50 29.60
N LEU A 334 23.37 -0.83 28.78
CA LEU A 334 23.52 -0.79 27.32
C LEU A 334 24.78 -0.04 26.86
N VAL A 335 25.27 0.93 27.65
CA VAL A 335 26.51 1.66 27.33
C VAL A 335 27.70 0.74 27.52
N PHE A 336 27.73 0.00 28.63
CA PHE A 336 28.74 -1.02 28.86
C PHE A 336 28.70 -2.12 27.80
N ILE A 337 27.51 -2.63 27.45
CA ILE A 337 27.36 -3.62 26.37
C ILE A 337 27.89 -3.08 25.04
N ASN A 338 27.58 -1.84 24.69
CA ASN A 338 28.11 -1.21 23.48
C ASN A 338 29.66 -1.12 23.51
N SER A 339 30.26 -0.82 24.66
CA SER A 339 31.73 -0.83 24.80
C SER A 339 32.33 -2.22 24.54
N ARG A 340 31.65 -3.28 25.00
CA ARG A 340 32.06 -4.67 24.78
C ARG A 340 31.88 -5.09 23.32
N ILE A 341 30.79 -4.66 22.67
CA ILE A 341 30.56 -4.89 21.24
C ILE A 341 31.66 -4.24 20.42
N ASN A 342 32.05 -3.00 20.73
CA ASN A 342 33.13 -2.30 20.02
C ASN A 342 34.48 -3.01 20.20
N ALA A 343 34.82 -3.44 21.42
CA ALA A 343 36.06 -4.18 21.68
C ALA A 343 36.09 -5.53 20.94
N ALA A 344 34.98 -6.28 20.95
CA ALA A 344 34.86 -7.52 20.21
C ALA A 344 34.93 -7.27 18.71
N TYR A 345 34.20 -6.28 18.19
CA TYR A 345 34.25 -5.87 16.80
C TYR A 345 35.69 -5.64 16.35
N SER A 346 36.47 -4.81 17.05
CA SER A 346 37.85 -4.54 16.67
C SER A 346 38.70 -5.82 16.63
N TYR A 347 38.58 -6.67 17.67
CA TYR A 347 39.30 -7.95 17.73
C TYR A 347 38.98 -8.88 16.55
N PHE A 348 37.69 -9.09 16.23
CA PHE A 348 37.31 -10.00 15.15
C PHE A 348 37.53 -9.37 13.78
N PHE A 349 37.35 -8.06 13.64
CA PHE A 349 37.57 -7.34 12.39
C PHE A 349 39.03 -7.45 11.94
N ASP A 350 39.99 -7.31 12.86
CA ASP A 350 41.43 -7.45 12.58
C ASP A 350 41.81 -8.84 12.04
N ILE A 351 41.00 -9.88 12.34
CA ILE A 351 41.20 -11.24 11.84
C ILE A 351 40.41 -11.49 10.56
N LEU A 352 39.12 -11.12 10.54
CA LEU A 352 38.19 -11.47 9.46
C LEU A 352 38.36 -10.59 8.21
N ASP A 353 38.69 -9.30 8.36
CA ASP A 353 38.84 -8.40 7.22
C ASP A 353 40.00 -8.83 6.28
N PRO A 354 41.19 -9.19 6.78
CA PRO A 354 42.23 -9.78 5.95
C PRO A 354 41.79 -11.06 5.22
N LEU A 355 40.99 -11.93 5.86
CA LEU A 355 40.49 -13.15 5.22
C LEU A 355 39.52 -12.84 4.08
N VAL A 356 38.65 -11.84 4.24
CA VAL A 356 37.77 -11.36 3.16
C VAL A 356 38.63 -10.87 1.99
N LEU A 357 39.62 -10.01 2.25
CA LEU A 357 40.51 -9.50 1.19
C LEU A 357 41.28 -10.62 0.48
N GLU A 358 41.88 -11.55 1.23
CA GLU A 358 42.62 -12.70 0.69
C GLU A 358 41.71 -13.60 -0.15
N SER A 359 40.48 -13.83 0.29
CA SER A 359 39.54 -14.71 -0.40
C SER A 359 39.04 -14.13 -1.72
N PHE A 360 38.70 -12.83 -1.77
CA PHE A 360 38.34 -12.16 -3.02
C PHE A 360 39.53 -12.01 -3.96
N ARG A 361 40.76 -11.81 -3.44
CA ARG A 361 41.98 -11.84 -4.25
C ARG A 361 42.12 -13.20 -4.93
N LYS A 362 42.02 -14.30 -4.18
CA LYS A 362 42.11 -15.65 -4.72
C LYS A 362 41.02 -15.93 -5.76
N LEU A 363 39.79 -15.47 -5.52
CA LEU A 363 38.68 -15.61 -6.46
C LEU A 363 38.98 -14.94 -7.81
N LEU A 364 39.54 -13.72 -7.78
CA LEU A 364 39.96 -12.99 -8.98
C LEU A 364 41.15 -13.67 -9.70
N GLU A 365 42.13 -14.17 -8.96
CA GLU A 365 43.25 -14.95 -9.54
C GLU A 365 42.74 -16.18 -10.29
N LEU A 366 41.83 -16.95 -9.66
CA LEU A 366 41.29 -18.18 -10.24
C LEU A 366 40.43 -17.92 -11.47
N ASN A 367 39.72 -16.78 -11.54
CA ASN A 367 38.98 -16.37 -12.73
C ASN A 367 39.86 -16.15 -13.97
N GLN A 368 41.16 -15.91 -13.79
CA GLN A 368 42.11 -15.69 -14.90
C GLN A 368 42.77 -16.98 -15.39
N VAL A 369 42.64 -18.09 -14.67
CA VAL A 369 43.29 -19.37 -15.00
C VAL A 369 42.35 -20.25 -15.84
N LYS A 370 42.87 -20.96 -16.85
CA LYS A 370 42.05 -21.91 -17.63
C LYS A 370 41.71 -23.14 -16.77
N LYS A 371 40.48 -23.68 -16.93
CA LYS A 371 39.97 -24.89 -16.25
C LYS A 371 39.70 -24.76 -14.73
N THR A 372 39.54 -23.53 -14.22
CA THR A 372 39.17 -23.25 -12.82
C THR A 372 37.71 -22.86 -12.63
N LYS A 373 36.90 -22.74 -13.69
CA LYS A 373 35.52 -22.20 -13.61
C LYS A 373 34.66 -22.88 -12.54
N GLN A 374 34.68 -24.22 -12.47
CA GLN A 374 33.96 -24.97 -11.44
C GLN A 374 34.47 -24.68 -10.02
N VAL A 375 35.77 -24.43 -9.86
CA VAL A 375 36.39 -24.08 -8.56
C VAL A 375 35.97 -22.68 -8.13
N VAL A 376 35.87 -21.73 -9.07
CA VAL A 376 35.35 -20.38 -8.81
C VAL A 376 33.89 -20.44 -8.36
N GLU A 377 33.04 -21.18 -9.08
CA GLU A 377 31.60 -21.33 -8.74
C GLU A 377 31.39 -21.94 -7.35
N GLU A 378 32.31 -22.78 -6.86
CA GLU A 378 32.26 -23.36 -5.52
C GLU A 378 32.83 -22.42 -4.42
N ILE A 379 33.83 -21.59 -4.72
CA ILE A 379 34.48 -20.68 -3.76
C ILE A 379 33.71 -19.38 -3.59
N GLU A 380 33.08 -18.86 -4.65
CA GLU A 380 32.37 -17.59 -4.62
C GLU A 380 31.35 -17.51 -3.48
N PRO A 381 30.47 -18.51 -3.25
CA PRO A 381 29.57 -18.50 -2.10
C PRO A 381 30.29 -18.44 -0.76
N LEU A 382 31.43 -19.13 -0.61
CA LEU A 382 32.22 -19.12 0.64
C LEU A 382 32.83 -17.73 0.93
N CYS A 383 33.27 -17.03 -0.11
CA CYS A 383 33.75 -15.65 -0.02
C CYS A 383 32.61 -14.69 0.38
N GLU A 384 31.43 -14.86 -0.20
CA GLU A 384 30.25 -14.05 0.16
C GLU A 384 29.83 -14.27 1.61
N GLU A 385 29.82 -15.50 2.11
CA GLU A 385 29.51 -15.79 3.51
C GLU A 385 30.49 -15.11 4.48
N LEU A 386 31.80 -15.16 4.20
CA LEU A 386 32.81 -14.42 5.00
C LEU A 386 32.56 -12.91 4.99
N LEU A 387 32.22 -12.35 3.84
CA LEU A 387 31.85 -10.94 3.71
C LEU A 387 30.61 -10.60 4.54
N GLN A 388 29.58 -11.45 4.53
CA GLN A 388 28.36 -11.22 5.31
C GLN A 388 28.63 -11.18 6.81
N ILE A 389 29.56 -11.98 7.34
CA ILE A 389 29.96 -11.89 8.75
C ILE A 389 30.46 -10.47 9.08
N VAL A 390 31.41 -9.96 8.28
CA VAL A 390 32.00 -8.63 8.50
C VAL A 390 30.97 -7.51 8.37
N LEU A 391 30.09 -7.58 7.38
CA LEU A 391 29.00 -6.62 7.21
C LEU A 391 28.02 -6.66 8.38
N THR A 392 27.71 -7.85 8.89
CA THR A 392 26.83 -8.03 10.05
C THR A 392 27.44 -7.42 11.30
N LEU A 393 28.73 -7.63 11.55
CA LEU A 393 29.46 -7.00 12.65
C LEU A 393 29.48 -5.47 12.55
N LYS A 394 29.73 -4.91 11.35
CA LYS A 394 29.66 -3.46 11.10
C LYS A 394 28.27 -2.89 11.37
N ARG A 395 27.22 -3.55 10.86
CA ARG A 395 25.82 -3.14 11.08
C ARG A 395 25.45 -3.20 12.56
N LEU A 396 25.86 -4.25 13.27
CA LEU A 396 25.62 -4.38 14.71
C LEU A 396 26.25 -3.21 15.48
N ARG A 397 27.50 -2.85 15.17
CA ARG A 397 28.20 -1.72 15.79
C ARG A 397 27.41 -0.42 15.64
N LEU A 398 27.05 -0.06 14.40
CA LEU A 398 26.28 1.16 14.12
C LEU A 398 24.90 1.15 14.80
N PHE A 399 24.25 -0.01 14.84
CA PHE A 399 22.96 -0.17 15.49
C PHE A 399 23.06 0.13 17.00
N PHE A 400 24.05 -0.42 17.70
CA PHE A 400 24.23 -0.17 19.15
C PHE A 400 24.77 1.23 19.46
N GLU A 401 25.54 1.82 18.54
CA GLU A 401 25.92 3.23 18.62
C GLU A 401 24.71 4.16 18.48
N ALA A 402 23.82 3.91 17.51
CA ALA A 402 22.58 4.66 17.36
C ALA A 402 21.67 4.50 18.60
N LEU A 403 21.53 3.27 19.09
CA LEU A 403 20.72 2.93 20.27
C LEU A 403 21.21 3.67 21.52
N THR A 404 22.51 3.65 21.81
CA THR A 404 23.08 4.30 23.01
C THR A 404 23.06 5.82 22.93
N ASN A 405 23.10 6.38 21.73
CA ASN A 405 22.95 7.83 21.50
C ASN A 405 21.49 8.31 21.43
N GLY A 406 20.51 7.42 21.66
CA GLY A 406 19.09 7.76 21.60
C GLY A 406 18.60 8.16 20.19
N LYS A 407 19.30 7.74 19.14
CA LYS A 407 18.88 7.97 17.74
C LYS A 407 17.80 6.97 17.35
N GLU A 408 16.86 7.42 16.53
CA GLU A 408 15.82 6.55 15.99
C GLU A 408 16.43 5.48 15.06
N ILE A 409 15.99 4.23 15.25
CA ILE A 409 16.51 3.08 14.51
C ILE A 409 15.78 2.98 13.16
N THR A 410 16.33 3.63 12.15
CA THR A 410 15.81 3.58 10.77
C THR A 410 16.75 2.78 9.86
N LYS A 411 16.33 2.50 8.62
CA LYS A 411 17.21 1.85 7.63
C LYS A 411 18.40 2.73 7.23
N GLU A 412 18.29 4.04 7.41
CA GLU A 412 19.35 5.01 7.07
C GLU A 412 20.60 4.82 7.94
N ILE A 413 20.48 4.25 9.15
CA ILE A 413 21.64 4.00 10.02
C ILE A 413 22.67 3.07 9.39
N TYR A 414 22.27 2.27 8.39
CA TYR A 414 23.13 1.34 7.67
C TYR A 414 23.58 1.86 6.30
N ARG A 415 23.02 2.98 5.81
CA ARG A 415 23.38 3.62 4.53
C ARG A 415 24.62 4.49 4.69
N VAL A 416 25.66 3.91 5.27
CA VAL A 416 26.96 4.54 5.40
C VAL A 416 27.83 4.02 4.26
N SER A 417 28.58 4.91 3.61
CA SER A 417 29.48 4.58 2.50
C SER A 417 30.42 3.43 2.84
N GLU A 418 30.83 3.30 4.11
CA GLU A 418 31.66 2.21 4.63
C GLU A 418 31.02 0.82 4.49
N ILE A 419 29.68 0.71 4.54
CA ILE A 419 28.94 -0.56 4.39
C ILE A 419 28.58 -0.79 2.93
N GLU A 420 28.03 0.21 2.25
CA GLU A 420 27.56 0.09 0.86
C GLU A 420 28.71 -0.17 -0.11
N ASN A 421 29.83 0.51 0.08
CA ASN A 421 30.99 0.39 -0.80
C ASN A 421 32.03 -0.58 -0.26
N TYR A 422 31.74 -1.36 0.80
CA TYR A 422 32.74 -2.22 1.43
C TYR A 422 33.38 -3.19 0.43
N LYS A 423 32.55 -4.00 -0.26
CA LYS A 423 33.02 -4.96 -1.26
C LYS A 423 33.73 -4.27 -2.42
N VAL A 424 33.17 -3.16 -2.92
CA VAL A 424 33.76 -2.37 -4.01
C VAL A 424 35.15 -1.86 -3.64
N SER A 425 35.31 -1.35 -2.41
CA SER A 425 36.60 -0.85 -1.91
C SER A 425 37.65 -1.96 -1.82
N LYS A 426 37.26 -3.16 -1.38
CA LYS A 426 38.17 -4.31 -1.30
C LYS A 426 38.59 -4.78 -2.69
N LEU A 427 37.66 -4.85 -3.64
CA LEU A 427 37.97 -5.17 -5.03
C LEU A 427 38.90 -4.13 -5.67
N ALA A 428 38.69 -2.83 -5.40
CA ALA A 428 39.55 -1.76 -5.90
C ALA A 428 40.98 -1.86 -5.37
N VAL A 429 41.16 -2.18 -4.07
CA VAL A 429 42.49 -2.43 -3.48
C VAL A 429 43.19 -3.59 -4.19
N ILE A 430 42.48 -4.71 -4.39
CA ILE A 430 43.03 -5.88 -5.08
C ILE A 430 43.44 -5.55 -6.52
N GLN A 431 42.60 -4.80 -7.25
CA GLN A 431 42.88 -4.39 -8.62
C GLN A 431 44.10 -3.47 -8.73
N ASN A 432 44.27 -2.53 -7.80
CA ASN A 432 45.43 -1.65 -7.77
C ASN A 432 46.72 -2.45 -7.53
N ASP A 433 46.70 -3.39 -6.60
CA ASP A 433 47.85 -4.26 -6.32
C ASP A 433 48.24 -5.12 -7.54
N PHE A 434 47.27 -5.61 -8.32
CA PHE A 434 47.56 -6.32 -9.57
C PHE A 434 48.21 -5.42 -10.63
N ARG A 435 47.78 -4.15 -10.73
CA ARG A 435 48.37 -3.16 -11.65
C ARG A 435 49.82 -2.80 -11.27
N GLN A 436 50.12 -2.70 -9.98
CA GLN A 436 51.45 -2.30 -9.50
C GLN A 436 52.50 -3.43 -9.58
N ASN A 437 52.10 -4.68 -9.35
CA ASN A 437 53.05 -5.80 -9.23
C ASN A 437 53.46 -6.49 -10.56
N LYS A 438 53.09 -5.94 -11.73
CA LYS A 438 53.47 -6.45 -13.08
C LYS A 438 53.46 -8.00 -13.18
N VAL A 439 52.40 -8.65 -12.74
CA VAL A 439 52.11 -10.03 -13.15
C VAL A 439 51.59 -9.96 -14.60
N THR A 440 52.52 -9.82 -15.53
CA THR A 440 52.36 -9.86 -17.00
C THR A 440 51.56 -11.12 -17.37
N THR A 441 50.55 -11.17 -18.24
CA THR A 441 50.38 -10.57 -19.58
C THR A 441 48.92 -10.88 -19.97
N LEU A 442 48.01 -9.90 -20.01
CA LEU A 442 46.65 -9.92 -20.64
C LEU A 442 45.82 -8.71 -20.18
N LEU A 443 46.46 -7.56 -19.95
CA LEU A 443 45.76 -6.32 -19.60
C LEU A 443 45.41 -5.56 -20.88
N GLU A 444 44.58 -6.18 -21.72
CA GLU A 444 43.57 -5.42 -22.44
C GLU A 444 42.34 -5.48 -21.55
N PHE A 445 42.14 -4.44 -20.74
CA PHE A 445 40.81 -4.14 -20.26
C PHE A 445 40.01 -3.71 -21.48
N ASP A 446 39.48 -4.68 -22.22
CA ASP A 446 38.36 -4.43 -23.10
C ASP A 446 37.19 -4.05 -22.19
N ASP A 447 36.62 -2.87 -22.41
CA ASP A 447 35.42 -2.36 -21.74
C ASP A 447 34.20 -3.32 -21.93
N GLY A 448 34.40 -4.46 -22.60
CA GLY A 448 33.47 -5.54 -22.90
C GLY A 448 33.74 -6.93 -22.27
N ILE A 449 34.77 -7.18 -21.44
CA ILE A 449 34.85 -8.46 -20.70
C ILE A 449 33.91 -8.43 -19.50
N GLY A 450 32.64 -8.73 -19.79
CA GLY A 450 31.68 -9.36 -18.89
C GLY A 450 31.87 -9.10 -17.40
N PHE A 451 31.56 -7.87 -16.97
CA PHE A 451 30.74 -7.76 -15.77
C PHE A 451 29.54 -8.68 -16.00
N ILE A 452 29.57 -9.91 -15.49
CA ILE A 452 28.32 -10.51 -15.03
C ILE A 452 27.91 -9.54 -13.93
N PRO A 453 26.86 -8.74 -14.11
CA PRO A 453 26.27 -8.07 -12.97
C PRO A 453 25.80 -9.24 -12.13
N LEU A 454 26.53 -9.58 -11.06
CA LEU A 454 25.94 -10.33 -9.96
C LEU A 454 24.71 -9.51 -9.63
N LYS A 455 23.55 -10.03 -10.03
CA LYS A 455 22.26 -9.37 -9.88
C LYS A 455 22.16 -9.02 -8.41
N ILE A 456 22.43 -7.76 -8.10
CA ILE A 456 21.90 -7.15 -6.90
C ILE A 456 20.40 -7.17 -7.19
N LYS A 457 19.70 -8.21 -6.69
CA LYS A 457 18.26 -8.12 -6.47
C LYS A 457 18.09 -7.07 -5.38
N ASN A 458 18.26 -5.80 -5.77
CA ASN A 458 17.63 -4.70 -5.10
C ASN A 458 16.16 -5.05 -5.19
N LYS A 459 15.61 -5.51 -4.08
CA LYS A 459 14.16 -5.60 -3.88
C LYS A 459 13.69 -4.18 -4.20
N ALA A 460 13.10 -3.99 -5.37
CA ALA A 460 12.60 -2.70 -5.77
C ALA A 460 11.72 -2.21 -4.61
N PRO A 461 11.88 -0.95 -4.15
CA PRO A 461 10.94 -0.41 -3.19
C PRO A 461 9.55 -0.67 -3.79
N LYS A 462 8.63 -1.24 -2.99
CA LYS A 462 7.23 -1.44 -3.41
C LYS A 462 6.79 -0.14 -4.06
N GLU A 463 6.65 -0.13 -5.38
CA GLU A 463 6.19 1.06 -6.09
C GLU A 463 4.84 1.40 -5.48
N GLN A 464 4.72 2.65 -5.00
CA GLN A 464 3.40 3.15 -4.61
C GLN A 464 2.50 2.98 -5.82
N LYS A 465 1.30 2.43 -5.59
CA LYS A 465 0.33 2.18 -6.66
C LYS A 465 0.05 3.53 -7.35
N LYS A 466 0.57 3.70 -8.57
CA LYS A 466 0.45 4.94 -9.35
C LYS A 466 -1.03 5.24 -9.57
N SER A 467 -1.42 6.51 -9.54
CA SER A 467 -2.81 6.88 -9.83
C SER A 467 -3.14 6.59 -11.30
N THR A 468 -4.43 6.45 -11.62
CA THR A 468 -4.85 6.25 -13.02
C THR A 468 -4.39 7.41 -13.93
N TYR A 469 -4.34 8.63 -13.38
CA TYR A 469 -3.86 9.82 -14.06
C TYR A 469 -2.36 9.76 -14.32
N ASP A 470 -1.55 9.31 -13.35
CA ASP A 470 -0.10 9.19 -13.51
C ASP A 470 0.26 8.11 -14.55
N GLN A 471 -0.46 6.99 -14.55
CA GLN A 471 -0.31 5.95 -15.57
C GLN A 471 -0.68 6.47 -16.98
N THR A 472 -1.68 7.36 -17.09
CA THR A 472 -2.04 7.98 -18.38
C THR A 472 -0.96 8.96 -18.81
N LEU A 473 -0.45 9.78 -17.87
CA LEU A 473 0.61 10.75 -18.10
C LEU A 473 1.90 10.09 -18.61
N GLU A 474 2.29 8.94 -18.05
CA GLU A 474 3.46 8.18 -18.51
C GLU A 474 3.34 7.80 -19.98
N LEU A 475 2.16 7.37 -20.43
CA LEU A 475 1.93 7.01 -21.83
C LEU A 475 1.91 8.23 -22.76
N VAL A 476 1.42 9.38 -22.27
CA VAL A 476 1.51 10.66 -23.00
C VAL A 476 2.97 11.08 -23.17
N HIS A 477 3.80 10.98 -22.12
CA HIS A 477 5.22 11.29 -22.20
C HIS A 477 6.01 10.32 -23.09
N LEU A 478 5.51 9.11 -23.31
CA LEU A 478 6.03 8.17 -24.30
C LEU A 478 5.59 8.51 -25.74
N GLY A 479 4.81 9.56 -25.94
CA GLY A 479 4.37 10.04 -27.26
C GLY A 479 3.25 9.20 -27.89
N LYS A 480 2.53 8.41 -27.10
CA LYS A 480 1.43 7.57 -27.60
C LYS A 480 0.19 8.40 -27.88
N ASP A 481 -0.55 8.02 -28.94
CA ASP A 481 -1.82 8.67 -29.25
C ASP A 481 -2.96 8.21 -28.33
N ILE A 482 -4.08 8.92 -28.35
CA ILE A 482 -5.23 8.61 -27.49
C ILE A 482 -5.80 7.20 -27.70
N HIS A 483 -5.79 6.68 -28.93
CA HIS A 483 -6.30 5.35 -29.25
C HIS A 483 -5.34 4.25 -28.77
N GLU A 484 -4.04 4.48 -28.88
CA GLU A 484 -2.99 3.61 -28.32
C GLU A 484 -3.08 3.56 -26.80
N ILE A 485 -3.22 4.71 -26.14
CA ILE A 485 -3.39 4.82 -24.69
C ILE A 485 -4.65 4.08 -24.25
N ALA A 486 -5.78 4.30 -24.92
CA ALA A 486 -7.05 3.63 -24.62
C ALA A 486 -6.92 2.11 -24.72
N LYS A 487 -6.26 1.61 -25.78
CA LYS A 487 -6.04 0.17 -25.98
C LYS A 487 -5.13 -0.43 -24.90
N GLU A 488 -4.02 0.21 -24.59
CA GLU A 488 -3.05 -0.29 -23.60
C GLU A 488 -3.60 -0.28 -22.19
N ARG A 489 -4.39 0.75 -21.85
CA ARG A 489 -5.07 0.86 -20.56
C ARG A 489 -6.32 0.00 -20.45
N GLN A 490 -6.77 -0.61 -21.55
CA GLN A 490 -8.11 -1.21 -21.66
C GLN A 490 -9.19 -0.24 -21.17
N LEU A 491 -9.17 1.01 -21.63
CA LEU A 491 -10.16 2.03 -21.33
C LEU A 491 -10.81 2.52 -22.62
N SER A 492 -11.95 3.21 -22.52
CA SER A 492 -12.52 3.89 -23.68
C SER A 492 -11.76 5.20 -23.99
N VAL A 493 -11.84 5.64 -25.24
CA VAL A 493 -11.29 6.94 -25.68
C VAL A 493 -11.90 8.11 -24.87
N SER A 494 -13.19 8.06 -24.56
CA SER A 494 -13.86 9.11 -23.77
C SER A 494 -13.34 9.15 -22.32
N THR A 495 -13.02 7.99 -21.73
CA THR A 495 -12.40 7.94 -20.40
C THR A 495 -10.99 8.56 -20.42
N ILE A 496 -10.20 8.27 -21.46
CA ILE A 496 -8.87 8.90 -21.61
C ILE A 496 -8.97 10.41 -21.81
N ASN A 497 -9.95 10.91 -22.58
CA ASN A 497 -10.23 12.34 -22.67
C ASN A 497 -10.57 12.97 -21.31
N GLY A 498 -11.29 12.24 -20.45
CA GLY A 498 -11.51 12.62 -19.05
C GLY A 498 -10.20 12.75 -18.26
N HIS A 499 -9.27 11.80 -18.42
CA HIS A 499 -7.96 11.86 -17.78
C HIS A 499 -7.13 13.05 -18.28
N PHE A 500 -7.12 13.32 -19.58
CA PHE A 500 -6.43 14.48 -20.15
C PHE A 500 -6.99 15.79 -19.60
N ALA A 501 -8.31 15.95 -19.52
CA ALA A 501 -8.91 17.16 -18.95
C ALA A 501 -8.46 17.39 -17.50
N GLN A 502 -8.37 16.33 -16.70
CA GLN A 502 -7.88 16.44 -15.32
C GLN A 502 -6.38 16.76 -15.26
N LEU A 503 -5.56 16.15 -16.13
CA LEU A 503 -4.12 16.42 -16.22
C LEU A 503 -3.83 17.87 -16.66
N ILE A 504 -4.65 18.43 -17.56
CA ILE A 504 -4.57 19.84 -17.97
C ILE A 504 -4.91 20.77 -16.80
N ARG A 505 -5.98 20.48 -16.04
CA ARG A 505 -6.38 21.29 -14.86
C ARG A 505 -5.31 21.36 -13.77
N VAL A 506 -4.51 20.31 -13.62
CA VAL A 506 -3.39 20.26 -12.66
C VAL A 506 -2.04 20.63 -13.29
N GLU A 507 -2.07 21.21 -14.50
CA GLU A 507 -0.89 21.70 -15.23
C GLU A 507 0.20 20.65 -15.48
N LYS A 508 -0.17 19.37 -15.54
CA LYS A 508 0.76 18.27 -15.85
C LYS A 508 1.00 18.08 -17.35
N ILE A 509 0.03 18.49 -18.18
CA ILE A 509 0.12 18.54 -19.64
C ILE A 509 -0.61 19.80 -20.13
N GLU A 510 -0.29 20.26 -21.33
CA GLU A 510 -0.99 21.36 -21.98
C GLU A 510 -2.00 20.86 -23.02
N LEU A 511 -2.98 21.69 -23.38
CA LEU A 511 -3.98 21.33 -24.40
C LEU A 511 -3.35 20.96 -25.74
N ARG A 512 -2.22 21.60 -26.09
CA ARG A 512 -1.46 21.33 -27.33
C ARG A 512 -0.80 19.94 -27.37
N ASP A 513 -0.63 19.30 -26.21
CA ASP A 513 -0.02 17.97 -26.12
C ASP A 513 -1.00 16.87 -26.57
N VAL A 514 -2.30 17.18 -26.56
CA VAL A 514 -3.38 16.20 -26.84
C VAL A 514 -4.35 16.66 -27.93
N MET A 515 -4.22 17.88 -28.44
CA MET A 515 -5.06 18.44 -29.50
C MET A 515 -4.26 19.32 -30.46
N GLU A 516 -4.55 19.23 -31.76
CA GLU A 516 -3.88 20.05 -32.77
C GLU A 516 -4.18 21.55 -32.61
N GLN A 517 -3.13 22.38 -32.78
CA GLN A 517 -3.22 23.84 -32.64
C GLN A 517 -4.28 24.50 -33.53
N LYS A 518 -4.49 23.97 -34.73
CA LYS A 518 -5.53 24.44 -35.65
C LYS A 518 -6.92 24.28 -35.05
N ARG A 519 -7.19 23.10 -34.47
CA ARG A 519 -8.47 22.78 -33.85
C ARG A 519 -8.73 23.58 -32.58
N ILE A 520 -7.69 23.81 -31.77
CA ILE A 520 -7.77 24.68 -30.59
C ILE A 520 -8.21 26.10 -30.99
N THR A 521 -7.64 26.64 -32.07
CA THR A 521 -7.97 27.98 -32.56
C THR A 521 -9.40 28.07 -33.08
N GLU A 522 -9.88 27.03 -33.78
CA GLU A 522 -11.29 26.93 -34.20
C GLU A 522 -12.25 26.96 -33.01
N ILE A 523 -11.97 26.15 -31.97
CA ILE A 523 -12.80 26.09 -30.76
C ILE A 523 -12.78 27.44 -30.01
N LYS A 524 -11.62 28.08 -29.91
CA LYS A 524 -11.48 29.41 -29.29
C LYS A 524 -12.36 30.45 -29.96
N ASN A 525 -12.33 30.53 -31.29
CA ASN A 525 -13.13 31.49 -32.05
C ASN A 525 -14.64 31.24 -31.89
N LEU A 526 -15.04 29.97 -31.77
CA LEU A 526 -16.45 29.60 -31.54
C LEU A 526 -16.95 29.99 -30.13
N LEU A 527 -16.04 30.13 -29.16
CA LEU A 527 -16.36 30.39 -27.75
C LEU A 527 -16.11 31.85 -27.31
N GLU A 528 -15.57 32.70 -28.19
CA GLU A 528 -15.22 34.08 -27.86
C GLU A 528 -16.47 34.93 -27.52
N GLY A 529 -16.47 35.58 -26.34
CA GLY A 529 -17.53 36.52 -25.93
C GLY A 529 -18.74 35.93 -25.18
N LYS A 530 -18.68 34.67 -24.73
CA LYS A 530 -19.76 34.02 -23.94
C LYS A 530 -19.27 33.72 -22.51
N GLU A 531 -20.13 33.93 -21.49
CA GLU A 531 -19.85 33.55 -20.09
C GLU A 531 -20.46 32.17 -19.76
N PHE A 532 -19.76 31.34 -18.99
CA PHE A 532 -19.99 29.88 -19.01
C PHE A 532 -20.12 29.24 -17.63
N PHE A 533 -21.21 28.49 -17.40
CA PHE A 533 -21.38 27.61 -16.22
C PHE A 533 -21.76 26.16 -16.55
N SER A 534 -22.21 25.83 -17.78
CA SER A 534 -22.55 24.44 -18.16
C SER A 534 -22.16 24.12 -19.60
N LEU A 535 -21.38 23.05 -19.79
CA LEU A 535 -20.93 22.54 -21.09
C LEU A 535 -22.09 22.12 -22.01
N SER A 536 -23.19 21.67 -21.41
CA SER A 536 -24.38 21.21 -22.12
C SER A 536 -25.03 22.34 -22.92
N LYS A 537 -25.17 23.53 -22.30
CA LYS A 537 -25.74 24.72 -22.95
C LYS A 537 -24.84 25.24 -24.07
N ILE A 538 -23.53 25.21 -23.86
CA ILE A 538 -22.54 25.62 -24.88
C ILE A 538 -22.68 24.76 -26.13
N ARG A 539 -22.77 23.44 -25.97
CA ARG A 539 -22.89 22.52 -27.10
C ARG A 539 -24.19 22.69 -27.88
N GLU A 540 -25.31 22.94 -27.18
CA GLU A 540 -26.60 23.27 -27.82
C GLU A 540 -26.50 24.57 -28.63
N GLU A 541 -25.89 25.62 -28.08
CA GLU A 541 -25.69 26.89 -28.80
C GLU A 541 -24.73 26.77 -30.00
N LEU A 542 -23.78 25.83 -29.96
CA LEU A 542 -22.82 25.57 -31.03
C LEU A 542 -23.33 24.56 -32.08
N ASN A 543 -24.62 24.17 -32.06
CA ASN A 543 -25.22 23.24 -33.02
C ASN A 543 -24.41 21.94 -33.24
N ASN A 544 -23.78 21.41 -32.17
CA ASN A 544 -22.92 20.21 -32.23
C ASN A 544 -21.68 20.31 -33.14
N GLN A 545 -21.17 21.50 -33.47
CA GLN A 545 -19.94 21.66 -34.26
C GLN A 545 -18.66 21.25 -33.50
N VAL A 546 -18.73 21.16 -32.18
CA VAL A 546 -17.64 20.74 -31.29
C VAL A 546 -18.10 19.54 -30.48
N SER A 547 -17.25 18.51 -30.38
CA SER A 547 -17.53 17.34 -29.55
C SER A 547 -17.43 17.71 -28.07
N TRP A 548 -18.08 16.89 -27.23
CA TRP A 548 -18.12 17.16 -25.80
C TRP A 548 -16.74 16.98 -25.14
N ASP A 549 -15.97 15.99 -25.61
CA ASP A 549 -14.60 15.76 -25.16
C ASP A 549 -13.69 16.96 -25.51
N GLU A 550 -13.80 17.51 -26.72
CA GLU A 550 -13.07 18.72 -27.13
C GLU A 550 -13.44 19.93 -26.27
N LEU A 551 -14.73 20.15 -25.98
CA LEU A 551 -15.19 21.23 -25.10
C LEU A 551 -14.66 21.05 -23.67
N ARG A 552 -14.63 19.82 -23.16
CA ARG A 552 -14.12 19.51 -21.82
C ARG A 552 -12.62 19.79 -21.70
N LEU A 553 -11.84 19.39 -22.71
CA LEU A 553 -10.41 19.66 -22.78
C LEU A 553 -10.12 21.16 -22.89
N TYR A 554 -10.85 21.86 -23.76
CA TYR A 554 -10.71 23.30 -23.91
C TYR A 554 -11.07 24.03 -22.61
N GLN A 555 -12.20 23.70 -21.98
CA GLN A 555 -12.61 24.29 -20.71
C GLN A 555 -11.56 24.08 -19.61
N ALA A 556 -11.00 22.86 -19.52
CA ALA A 556 -9.93 22.54 -18.59
C ALA A 556 -8.70 23.44 -18.77
N SER A 557 -8.38 23.85 -20.00
CA SER A 557 -7.26 24.76 -20.30
C SER A 557 -7.54 26.24 -19.98
N THR A 558 -8.82 26.62 -19.86
CA THR A 558 -9.25 28.02 -19.66
C THR A 558 -9.65 28.35 -18.22
N ILE A 559 -9.74 27.35 -17.32
CA ILE A 559 -10.10 27.53 -15.90
C ILE A 559 -8.91 28.04 -15.05
N ILE A 560 -7.77 28.35 -15.67
CA ILE A 560 -6.57 28.90 -15.02
C ILE A 560 -6.73 30.39 -14.72
#